data_AF-A0A7S4PXS1-F1
#
_entry.id   AF-A0A7S4PXS1-F1
#
_cell.length_a   1.000
_cell.length_b   1.000
_cell.length_c   1.000
_cell.angle_alpha   90.00
_cell.angle_beta   90.00
_cell.angle_gamma   90.00
#
_symmetry.space_group_name_H-M   'P 1'
#
loop_
_entity.id
_entity.type
_entity.pdbx_description
1 polymer ?
#
loop_
_entity_poly.entity_id
_entity_poly.type
_entity_poly.pdbx_seq_one_letter_code
_entity_poly.pdbx_strand_id
1 'polypeptide(L)'
;KPLLAYFGMQLHVDIDRQKDQLWLMHFREMVRNTCANKFAVHNFAMREQIHYATGVRIEVVRPRALYVHGALAPWQLARVHGGHARAPLWNDRVLFFRSSYFQLSLFLPVLEAHLAECGDYPLRIRIVRNASDFVEFSELRRYRAVAFFPWDPALMAFYEMYSLAGPAVFLPDRTWVFKIQQLTGWIWSQPSGQVELAGLRELDGAEAASGRLPHGVSPWWRPEDSRPEQALHWYAYSDFERLPHLLRFSGIAQLLRQLLRGAALRRARRGMRSHNRRAMRTGLGWYRSTVASLLAGASPSSSVACGMA
;
A
#
# COMPACT_ATOMS: atom_id res chain seq x y z
N LYS A 1 -28.66 1.50 11.06
CA LYS A 1 -27.52 1.33 12.01
C LYS A 1 -26.33 2.07 11.41
N PRO A 2 -25.52 2.80 12.21
CA PRO A 2 -24.33 3.45 11.68
C PRO A 2 -23.35 2.42 11.11
N LEU A 3 -22.72 2.74 9.98
CA LEU A 3 -21.73 1.88 9.31
C LEU A 3 -20.34 2.54 9.35
N LEU A 4 -19.36 1.81 9.85
CA LEU A 4 -17.94 2.13 9.67
C LEU A 4 -17.31 1.02 8.84
N ALA A 5 -16.89 1.34 7.62
CA ALA A 5 -16.30 0.37 6.70
C ALA A 5 -14.89 0.79 6.28
N TYR A 6 -14.04 -0.21 6.07
CA TYR A 6 -12.64 -0.04 5.70
C TYR A 6 -12.28 -0.98 4.55
N PHE A 7 -11.77 -0.44 3.45
CA PHE A 7 -11.46 -1.21 2.26
C PHE A 7 -9.96 -1.50 2.13
N GLY A 8 -9.63 -2.80 2.28
CA GLY A 8 -8.31 -3.37 2.01
C GLY A 8 -8.09 -3.77 0.55
N MET A 9 -9.14 -3.84 -0.25
CA MET A 9 -9.12 -4.27 -1.65
C MET A 9 -10.05 -3.40 -2.50
N GLN A 10 -10.03 -3.61 -3.82
CA GLN A 10 -10.93 -2.96 -4.77
C GLN A 10 -12.40 -3.32 -4.49
N LEU A 11 -13.32 -2.45 -4.89
CA LEU A 11 -14.76 -2.63 -4.66
C LEU A 11 -15.39 -3.81 -5.43
N HIS A 12 -14.70 -4.37 -6.44
CA HIS A 12 -15.27 -5.23 -7.48
C HIS A 12 -14.56 -6.57 -7.63
N VAL A 13 -14.03 -7.13 -6.54
CA VAL A 13 -13.48 -8.50 -6.62
C VAL A 13 -14.65 -9.49 -6.68
N ASP A 14 -14.79 -10.18 -7.81
CA ASP A 14 -15.71 -11.30 -8.06
C ASP A 14 -17.22 -10.97 -8.04
N ILE A 15 -17.63 -9.81 -8.56
CA ILE A 15 -19.05 -9.44 -8.73
C ILE A 15 -19.46 -9.57 -10.21
N ASP A 16 -20.71 -9.97 -10.45
CA ASP A 16 -21.34 -10.02 -11.78
C ASP A 16 -21.60 -8.60 -12.32
N ARG A 17 -21.21 -8.33 -13.58
CA ARG A 17 -21.24 -7.02 -14.24
C ARG A 17 -22.56 -6.27 -14.14
N GLN A 18 -23.70 -6.97 -14.19
CA GLN A 18 -25.01 -6.31 -14.05
C GLN A 18 -25.30 -5.90 -12.60
N LYS A 19 -24.88 -6.71 -11.64
CA LYS A 19 -25.01 -6.41 -10.21
C LYS A 19 -24.08 -5.28 -9.78
N ASP A 20 -22.97 -5.08 -10.51
CA ASP A 20 -22.01 -4.02 -10.22
C ASP A 20 -22.58 -2.61 -10.34
N GLN A 21 -23.44 -2.32 -11.33
CA GLN A 21 -23.98 -0.96 -11.50
C GLN A 21 -24.87 -0.55 -10.32
N LEU A 22 -25.82 -1.42 -9.96
CA LEU A 22 -26.70 -1.19 -8.83
C LEU A 22 -25.92 -1.11 -7.51
N TRP A 23 -24.92 -1.98 -7.34
CA TRP A 23 -24.00 -1.91 -6.22
C TRP A 23 -23.26 -0.57 -6.15
N LEU A 24 -22.71 -0.08 -7.27
CA LEU A 24 -21.99 1.20 -7.30
C LEU A 24 -22.90 2.39 -6.98
N MET A 25 -24.13 2.39 -7.47
CA MET A 25 -25.12 3.40 -7.12
C MET A 25 -25.40 3.39 -5.61
N HIS A 26 -25.69 2.22 -5.04
CA HIS A 26 -25.94 2.11 -3.61
C HIS A 26 -24.71 2.48 -2.77
N PHE A 27 -23.52 2.06 -3.20
CA PHE A 27 -22.27 2.44 -2.55
C PHE A 27 -22.08 3.96 -2.56
N ARG A 28 -22.30 4.62 -3.70
CA ARG A 28 -22.23 6.08 -3.83
C ARG A 28 -23.18 6.78 -2.86
N GLU A 29 -24.43 6.33 -2.79
CA GLU A 29 -25.44 6.89 -1.87
C GLU A 29 -25.09 6.61 -0.39
N MET A 30 -24.56 5.43 -0.08
CA MET A 30 -24.07 5.15 1.28
C MET A 30 -22.92 6.08 1.66
N VAL A 31 -21.95 6.30 0.78
CA VAL A 31 -20.80 7.19 1.03
C VAL A 31 -21.25 8.64 1.24
N ARG A 32 -22.24 9.10 0.48
CA ARG A 32 -22.82 10.45 0.61
C ARG A 32 -23.55 10.67 1.92
N ASN A 33 -24.18 9.64 2.47
CA ASN A 33 -24.79 9.70 3.79
C ASN A 33 -23.74 9.64 4.91
N THR A 34 -22.96 10.72 5.05
CA THR A 34 -21.84 10.81 6.00
C THR A 34 -22.27 10.87 7.47
N CYS A 35 -23.56 11.10 7.75
CA CYS A 35 -24.13 11.07 9.09
C CYS A 35 -24.33 9.61 9.56
N ALA A 36 -24.79 8.73 8.68
CA ALA A 36 -25.00 7.32 8.98
C ALA A 36 -23.75 6.47 8.71
N ASN A 37 -22.92 6.86 7.74
CA ASN A 37 -21.85 6.00 7.24
C ASN A 37 -20.50 6.71 7.18
N LYS A 38 -19.44 5.95 7.46
CA LYS A 38 -18.05 6.40 7.34
C LYS A 38 -17.26 5.32 6.63
N PHE A 39 -16.54 5.72 5.58
CA PHE A 39 -15.77 4.83 4.73
C PHE A 39 -14.33 5.30 4.66
N ALA A 40 -13.40 4.36 4.75
CA ALA A 40 -11.99 4.62 4.53
C ALA A 40 -11.36 3.56 3.62
N VAL A 41 -10.29 3.94 2.94
CA VAL A 41 -9.39 3.04 2.21
C VAL A 41 -8.00 3.08 2.80
N HIS A 42 -7.27 2.02 2.56
CA HIS A 42 -5.95 1.85 3.11
C HIS A 42 -4.86 2.69 2.41
N ASN A 43 -5.08 3.16 1.16
CA ASN A 43 -4.11 3.95 0.41
C ASN A 43 -4.73 4.90 -0.64
N PHE A 44 -3.91 5.80 -1.18
CA PHE A 44 -4.33 6.82 -2.14
C PHE A 44 -4.66 6.25 -3.53
N ALA A 45 -3.95 5.24 -4.02
CA ALA A 45 -4.27 4.60 -5.30
C ALA A 45 -5.69 4.02 -5.28
N MET A 46 -6.08 3.35 -4.19
CA MET A 46 -7.43 2.80 -4.00
C MET A 46 -8.48 3.90 -3.94
N ARG A 47 -8.21 5.01 -3.23
CA ARG A 47 -9.12 6.16 -3.20
C ARG A 47 -9.38 6.67 -4.61
N GLU A 48 -8.32 6.88 -5.40
CA GLU A 48 -8.46 7.41 -6.74
C GLU A 48 -9.13 6.43 -7.70
N GLN A 49 -8.91 5.12 -7.53
CA GLN A 49 -9.66 4.08 -8.26
C GLN A 49 -11.15 4.14 -7.95
N ILE A 50 -11.52 4.21 -6.67
CA ILE A 50 -12.93 4.34 -6.25
C ILE A 50 -13.53 5.63 -6.77
N HIS A 51 -12.79 6.73 -6.68
CA HIS A 51 -13.24 8.02 -7.20
C HIS A 51 -13.49 7.97 -8.69
N TYR A 52 -12.59 7.34 -9.44
CA TYR A 52 -12.75 7.15 -10.89
C TYR A 52 -13.96 6.26 -11.22
N ALA A 53 -14.18 5.18 -10.46
CA ALA A 53 -15.28 4.25 -10.70
C ALA A 53 -16.66 4.81 -10.30
N THR A 54 -16.72 5.66 -9.27
CA THR A 54 -17.98 6.00 -8.58
C THR A 54 -18.27 7.50 -8.45
N GLY A 55 -17.31 8.35 -8.79
CA GLY A 55 -17.40 9.80 -8.61
C GLY A 55 -17.34 10.28 -7.15
N VAL A 56 -17.19 9.38 -6.16
CA VAL A 56 -17.05 9.77 -4.74
C VAL A 56 -15.64 9.53 -4.23
N ARG A 57 -15.13 10.49 -3.45
CA ARG A 57 -13.85 10.37 -2.74
C ARG A 57 -14.10 9.93 -1.31
N ILE A 58 -13.37 8.91 -0.87
CA ILE A 58 -13.36 8.46 0.51
C ILE A 58 -12.02 8.73 1.19
N GLU A 59 -12.02 8.70 2.52
CA GLU A 59 -10.83 9.05 3.30
C GLU A 59 -9.76 7.96 3.21
N VAL A 60 -8.48 8.37 3.28
CA VAL A 60 -7.35 7.43 3.29
C VAL A 60 -6.84 7.29 4.71
N VAL A 61 -6.95 6.08 5.25
CA VAL A 61 -6.46 5.73 6.57
C VAL A 61 -5.48 4.57 6.42
N ARG A 62 -4.19 4.87 6.55
CA ARG A 62 -3.15 3.85 6.33
C ARG A 62 -3.27 2.70 7.33
N PRO A 63 -3.16 1.43 6.87
CA PRO A 63 -3.24 0.28 7.75
C PRO A 63 -2.08 0.29 8.73
N ARG A 64 -2.35 -0.22 9.92
CA ARG A 64 -1.38 -0.34 10.99
C ARG A 64 -1.21 -1.81 11.29
N ALA A 65 0.00 -2.31 11.10
CA ALA A 65 0.34 -3.68 11.46
C ALA A 65 0.48 -3.78 12.99
N LEU A 66 -0.60 -3.55 13.75
CA LEU A 66 -0.55 -3.51 15.23
C LEU A 66 -0.16 -4.87 15.82
N TYR A 67 -0.49 -5.96 15.12
CA TYR A 67 -0.08 -7.32 15.49
C TYR A 67 1.43 -7.52 15.46
N VAL A 68 2.18 -6.76 14.64
CA VAL A 68 3.66 -6.77 14.65
C VAL A 68 4.23 -6.36 16.01
N HIS A 69 3.42 -5.68 16.81
CA HIS A 69 3.76 -5.19 18.13
C HIS A 69 3.15 -6.03 19.26
N GLY A 70 2.21 -6.93 18.97
CA GLY A 70 1.37 -7.61 19.97
C GLY A 70 2.11 -8.58 20.91
N ALA A 71 3.23 -9.16 20.46
CA ALA A 71 4.03 -10.07 21.30
C ALA A 71 5.03 -9.35 22.22
N LEU A 72 5.08 -8.01 22.20
CA LEU A 72 5.98 -7.24 23.03
C LEU A 72 5.17 -6.56 24.14
N ALA A 73 5.62 -6.71 25.38
CA ALA A 73 5.08 -5.94 26.49
C ALA A 73 5.17 -4.43 26.17
N PRO A 74 4.21 -3.58 26.60
CA PRO A 74 4.19 -2.15 26.28
C PRO A 74 5.51 -1.40 26.54
N TRP A 75 6.26 -1.78 27.58
CA TRP A 75 7.59 -1.24 27.88
C TRP A 75 8.67 -1.68 26.87
N GLN A 76 8.54 -2.88 26.29
CA GLN A 76 9.39 -3.36 25.19
C GLN A 76 9.06 -2.63 23.89
N LEU A 77 7.78 -2.30 23.65
CA LEU A 77 7.39 -1.41 22.55
C LEU A 77 7.98 -0.02 22.71
N ALA A 78 7.98 0.54 23.93
CA ALA A 78 8.65 1.80 24.22
C ALA A 78 10.18 1.72 24.00
N ARG A 79 10.84 0.60 24.31
CA ARG A 79 12.27 0.38 24.03
C ARG A 79 12.59 0.21 22.54
N VAL A 80 11.76 -0.56 21.82
CA VAL A 80 11.85 -0.77 20.38
C VAL A 80 11.66 0.53 19.63
N HIS A 81 10.63 1.29 19.99
CA HIS A 81 10.38 2.58 19.38
C HIS A 81 11.47 3.54 19.83
N GLY A 82 11.73 3.67 21.14
CA GLY A 82 12.68 4.59 21.77
C GLY A 82 14.16 4.37 21.43
N GLY A 83 14.51 3.29 20.72
CA GLY A 83 15.90 3.01 20.34
C GLY A 83 16.77 2.47 21.47
N HIS A 84 16.18 2.02 22.57
CA HIS A 84 16.87 1.47 23.75
C HIS A 84 16.96 -0.04 23.77
N ALA A 85 16.26 -0.76 22.88
CA ALA A 85 16.66 -2.12 22.58
C ALA A 85 18.04 -2.03 21.92
N ARG A 86 19.07 -2.69 22.50
CA ARG A 86 20.31 -2.99 21.77
C ARG A 86 19.85 -3.61 20.46
N ALA A 87 19.87 -2.83 19.37
CA ALA A 87 19.62 -3.36 18.05
C ALA A 87 20.49 -4.61 17.94
N PRO A 88 19.99 -5.75 17.46
CA PRO A 88 20.84 -6.92 17.30
C PRO A 88 22.11 -6.43 16.59
N LEU A 89 23.27 -6.84 17.13
CA LEU A 89 24.57 -6.65 16.51
C LEU A 89 24.37 -6.69 15.01
N TRP A 90 24.77 -5.60 14.36
CA TRP A 90 24.54 -5.33 12.94
C TRP A 90 24.60 -6.61 12.12
N ASN A 91 23.42 -7.09 11.73
CA ASN A 91 23.33 -8.31 10.96
C ASN A 91 23.65 -7.97 9.50
N ASP A 92 24.51 -8.75 8.87
CA ASP A 92 24.80 -8.71 7.44
C ASP A 92 23.62 -9.22 6.58
N ARG A 93 22.55 -9.72 7.21
CA ARG A 93 21.38 -10.30 6.55
C ARG A 93 20.51 -9.32 5.80
N VAL A 94 20.29 -9.60 4.52
CA VAL A 94 19.38 -8.90 3.61
C VAL A 94 18.29 -9.85 3.16
N LEU A 95 17.06 -9.34 3.09
CA LEU A 95 15.91 -10.11 2.62
C LEU A 95 15.50 -9.66 1.22
N PHE A 96 15.43 -10.57 0.26
CA PHE A 96 14.72 -10.36 -1.00
C PHE A 96 13.31 -10.92 -0.80
N PHE A 97 12.35 -10.02 -0.63
CA PHE A 97 10.99 -10.40 -0.27
C PHE A 97 10.23 -10.88 -1.50
N ARG A 98 9.35 -11.87 -1.28
CA ARG A 98 8.52 -12.52 -2.29
C ARG A 98 7.99 -11.51 -3.32
N SER A 99 8.18 -11.83 -4.60
CA SER A 99 7.61 -11.09 -5.71
C SER A 99 7.24 -12.01 -6.86
N SER A 100 6.08 -11.80 -7.48
CA SER A 100 5.71 -12.50 -8.72
C SER A 100 6.74 -12.26 -9.83
N TYR A 101 7.43 -11.11 -9.80
CA TYR A 101 8.53 -10.81 -10.71
C TYR A 101 9.64 -11.87 -10.66
N PHE A 102 9.92 -12.40 -9.48
CA PHE A 102 10.95 -13.43 -9.30
C PHE A 102 10.56 -14.78 -9.90
N GLN A 103 9.26 -15.05 -10.02
CA GLN A 103 8.75 -16.29 -10.60
C GLN A 103 8.74 -16.23 -12.14
N LEU A 104 8.54 -15.03 -12.70
CA LEU A 104 8.34 -14.81 -14.13
C LEU A 104 9.58 -14.28 -14.86
N SER A 105 10.67 -14.00 -14.14
CA SER A 105 11.89 -13.44 -14.74
C SER A 105 13.14 -14.26 -14.39
N LEU A 106 14.20 -14.08 -15.18
CA LEU A 106 15.53 -14.62 -14.91
C LEU A 106 16.27 -13.89 -13.78
N PHE A 107 15.61 -12.97 -13.07
CA PHE A 107 16.24 -12.13 -12.05
C PHE A 107 16.93 -12.94 -10.95
N LEU A 108 16.20 -13.88 -10.33
CA LEU A 108 16.77 -14.68 -9.24
C LEU A 108 17.89 -15.60 -9.72
N PRO A 109 17.72 -16.39 -10.80
CA PRO A 109 18.81 -17.21 -11.33
C PRO A 109 20.09 -16.40 -11.61
N VAL A 110 19.97 -15.22 -12.23
CA VAL A 110 21.12 -14.35 -12.55
C VAL A 110 21.75 -13.78 -11.28
N LEU A 111 20.95 -13.34 -10.31
CA LEU A 111 21.46 -12.86 -9.03
C LEU A 111 22.21 -13.97 -8.29
N GLU A 112 21.68 -15.18 -8.27
CA GLU A 112 22.29 -16.32 -7.58
C GLU A 112 23.58 -16.78 -8.26
N ALA A 113 23.61 -16.85 -9.59
CA ALA A 113 24.83 -17.14 -10.35
C ALA A 113 25.91 -16.09 -10.07
N HIS A 114 25.55 -14.80 -10.09
CA HIS A 114 26.48 -13.72 -9.78
C HIS A 114 27.02 -13.81 -8.35
N LEU A 115 26.17 -14.12 -7.36
CA LEU A 115 26.61 -14.28 -5.97
C LEU A 115 27.52 -15.50 -5.80
N ALA A 116 27.26 -16.60 -6.51
CA ALA A 116 28.11 -17.80 -6.49
C ALA A 116 29.50 -17.52 -7.10
N GLU A 117 29.57 -16.78 -8.21
CA GLU A 117 30.84 -16.38 -8.83
C GLU A 117 31.65 -15.40 -7.97
N CYS A 118 30.99 -14.57 -7.17
CA CYS A 118 31.65 -13.59 -6.31
C CYS A 118 32.35 -14.23 -5.09
N GLY A 119 32.06 -15.49 -4.74
CA GLY A 119 32.57 -16.14 -3.54
C GLY A 119 32.06 -15.50 -2.24
N ASP A 120 32.97 -15.09 -1.36
CA ASP A 120 32.62 -14.50 -0.06
C ASP A 120 32.05 -13.08 -0.19
N TYR A 121 30.73 -13.01 -0.37
CA TYR A 121 30.01 -11.75 -0.37
C TYR A 121 29.70 -11.29 1.07
N PRO A 122 29.96 -10.02 1.46
CA PRO A 122 29.83 -9.54 2.84
C PRO A 122 28.38 -9.40 3.35
N LEU A 123 27.39 -9.89 2.61
CA LEU A 123 25.98 -9.86 2.97
C LEU A 123 25.37 -11.25 2.88
N ARG A 124 24.65 -11.66 3.92
CA ARG A 124 23.88 -12.91 3.93
C ARG A 124 22.51 -12.69 3.31
N ILE A 125 22.30 -13.15 2.09
CA ILE A 125 21.06 -12.90 1.37
C ILE A 125 20.09 -14.08 1.61
N ARG A 126 18.88 -13.80 2.13
CA ARG A 126 17.74 -14.75 2.10
C ARG A 126 16.77 -14.30 1.03
N ILE A 127 16.37 -15.22 0.16
CA ILE A 127 15.38 -15.00 -0.89
C ILE A 127 14.11 -15.75 -0.51
N VAL A 128 12.99 -15.05 -0.37
CA VAL A 128 11.68 -15.64 -0.11
C VAL A 128 10.98 -15.90 -1.43
N ARG A 129 10.86 -17.18 -1.82
CA ARG A 129 10.40 -17.55 -3.18
C ARG A 129 8.89 -17.69 -3.32
N ASN A 130 8.23 -18.19 -2.28
CA ASN A 130 6.82 -18.57 -2.32
C ASN A 130 6.16 -18.37 -0.96
N ALA A 131 4.88 -18.73 -0.86
CA ALA A 131 4.10 -18.59 0.36
C ALA A 131 4.49 -19.60 1.46
N SER A 132 5.09 -20.74 1.11
CA SER A 132 5.51 -21.75 2.09
C SER A 132 6.81 -21.37 2.80
N ASP A 133 7.66 -20.52 2.21
CA ASP A 133 8.81 -19.91 2.88
C ASP A 133 8.37 -18.69 3.71
N PHE A 134 7.56 -18.95 4.73
CA PHE A 134 7.09 -17.90 5.63
C PHE A 134 8.22 -17.39 6.52
N VAL A 135 8.35 -16.06 6.62
CA VAL A 135 9.29 -15.40 7.53
C VAL A 135 8.49 -14.72 8.64
N GLU A 136 8.66 -15.18 9.87
CA GLU A 136 7.96 -14.61 11.01
C GLU A 136 8.26 -13.11 11.18
N PHE A 137 7.28 -12.35 11.67
CA PHE A 137 7.48 -10.93 11.98
C PHE A 137 8.61 -10.71 13.00
N SER A 138 8.81 -11.63 13.94
CA SER A 138 9.89 -11.61 14.91
C SER A 138 11.27 -11.62 14.21
N GLU A 139 11.39 -12.43 13.14
CA GLU A 139 12.59 -12.61 12.33
C GLU A 139 12.79 -11.45 11.35
N LEU A 140 11.73 -10.98 10.68
CA LEU A 140 11.76 -9.89 9.71
C LEU A 140 12.43 -8.62 10.26
N ARG A 141 12.29 -8.37 11.57
CA ARG A 141 12.89 -7.21 12.27
C ARG A 141 14.40 -7.28 12.40
N ARG A 142 14.97 -8.47 12.31
CA ARG A 142 16.40 -8.74 12.49
C ARG A 142 17.19 -8.48 11.21
N TYR A 143 16.52 -8.36 10.07
CA TYR A 143 17.15 -8.00 8.80
C TYR A 143 17.59 -6.54 8.79
N ARG A 144 18.75 -6.26 8.20
CA ARG A 144 19.24 -4.88 8.06
C ARG A 144 18.45 -4.11 6.99
N ALA A 145 18.02 -4.82 5.96
CA ALA A 145 17.36 -4.29 4.79
C ALA A 145 16.49 -5.36 4.13
N VAL A 146 15.47 -4.91 3.42
CA VAL A 146 14.62 -5.70 2.55
C VAL A 146 14.59 -5.07 1.16
N ALA A 147 14.84 -5.86 0.13
CA ALA A 147 14.58 -5.51 -1.26
C ALA A 147 13.18 -5.99 -1.62
N PHE A 148 12.31 -5.05 -1.99
CA PHE A 148 10.90 -5.29 -2.24
C PHE A 148 10.58 -4.89 -3.69
N PHE A 149 10.02 -5.82 -4.47
CA PHE A 149 9.72 -5.63 -5.89
C PHE A 149 8.20 -5.65 -6.06
N PRO A 150 7.52 -4.49 -5.98
CA PRO A 150 6.06 -4.44 -5.94
C PRO A 150 5.45 -4.76 -7.30
N TRP A 151 4.50 -5.69 -7.33
CA TRP A 151 3.66 -5.99 -8.51
C TRP A 151 2.23 -5.43 -8.39
N ASP A 152 1.91 -4.82 -7.25
CA ASP A 152 0.60 -4.27 -6.93
C ASP A 152 0.80 -3.00 -6.06
N PRO A 153 0.11 -1.87 -6.35
CA PRO A 153 0.24 -0.57 -5.67
C PRO A 153 -0.17 -0.59 -4.18
N ALA A 154 -0.80 -1.66 -3.72
CA ALA A 154 -1.54 -1.82 -2.48
C ALA A 154 -1.08 -3.02 -1.64
N LEU A 155 0.11 -3.59 -1.91
CA LEU A 155 0.59 -4.79 -1.22
C LEU A 155 0.65 -4.64 0.31
N MET A 156 -0.17 -5.41 1.03
CA MET A 156 -0.19 -5.41 2.50
C MET A 156 1.16 -5.71 3.14
N ALA A 157 1.95 -6.61 2.54
CA ALA A 157 3.30 -6.94 3.01
C ALA A 157 4.25 -5.74 3.06
N PHE A 158 4.06 -4.74 2.18
CA PHE A 158 4.83 -3.51 2.24
C PHE A 158 4.51 -2.71 3.50
N TYR A 159 3.23 -2.56 3.86
CA TYR A 159 2.84 -1.87 5.08
C TYR A 159 3.38 -2.55 6.32
N GLU A 160 3.47 -3.89 6.32
CA GLU A 160 4.11 -4.66 7.38
C GLU A 160 5.60 -4.33 7.48
N MET A 161 6.36 -4.45 6.38
CA MET A 161 7.79 -4.11 6.34
C MET A 161 8.05 -2.66 6.75
N TYR A 162 7.23 -1.74 6.27
CA TYR A 162 7.34 -0.32 6.58
C TYR A 162 7.02 -0.06 8.05
N SER A 163 5.99 -0.71 8.62
CA SER A 163 5.55 -0.55 10.01
C SER A 163 6.54 -1.16 11.01
N LEU A 164 7.11 -2.32 10.70
CA LEU A 164 8.16 -2.98 11.48
C LEU A 164 9.31 -2.02 11.77
N ALA A 165 9.68 -1.21 10.77
CA ALA A 165 10.79 -0.24 10.77
C ALA A 165 12.10 -0.82 11.33
N GLY A 166 12.24 -2.14 11.20
CA GLY A 166 13.39 -2.97 11.57
C GLY A 166 14.40 -3.05 10.42
N PRO A 167 13.99 -3.51 9.22
CA PRO A 167 14.78 -3.39 8.00
C PRO A 167 14.58 -2.03 7.31
N ALA A 168 15.61 -1.55 6.61
CA ALA A 168 15.44 -0.48 5.62
C ALA A 168 14.75 -1.06 4.37
N VAL A 169 13.77 -0.36 3.81
CA VAL A 169 13.02 -0.84 2.64
C VAL A 169 13.61 -0.24 1.36
N PHE A 170 14.06 -1.12 0.47
CA PHE A 170 14.49 -0.81 -0.87
C PHE A 170 13.38 -1.11 -1.87
N LEU A 171 13.14 -0.17 -2.78
CA LEU A 171 12.23 -0.33 -3.89
C LEU A 171 12.95 -0.02 -5.21
N PRO A 172 12.58 -0.70 -6.31
CA PRO A 172 13.01 -0.28 -7.63
C PRO A 172 12.58 1.17 -7.90
N ASP A 173 13.31 1.84 -8.79
CA ASP A 173 12.88 3.12 -9.34
C ASP A 173 11.67 2.95 -10.29
N ARG A 174 11.12 4.08 -10.73
CA ARG A 174 9.92 4.12 -11.57
C ARG A 174 10.10 3.36 -12.89
N THR A 175 11.27 3.47 -13.52
CA THR A 175 11.55 2.81 -14.80
C THR A 175 11.51 1.29 -14.65
N TRP A 176 12.06 0.75 -13.55
CA TRP A 176 12.02 -0.69 -13.31
C TRP A 176 10.64 -1.16 -12.83
N VAL A 177 9.90 -0.35 -12.08
CA VAL A 177 8.51 -0.65 -11.69
C VAL A 177 7.62 -0.95 -12.91
N PHE A 178 7.72 -0.15 -13.97
CA PHE A 178 6.97 -0.43 -15.20
C PHE A 178 7.32 -1.80 -15.80
N LYS A 179 8.62 -2.16 -15.83
CA LYS A 179 9.07 -3.48 -16.32
C LYS A 179 8.52 -4.63 -15.47
N ILE A 180 8.47 -4.44 -14.15
CA ILE A 180 7.88 -5.44 -13.26
C ILE A 180 6.42 -5.66 -13.62
N GLN A 181 5.66 -4.59 -13.82
CA GLN A 181 4.23 -4.65 -14.14
C GLN A 181 3.94 -5.27 -15.50
N GLN A 182 4.78 -4.99 -16.48
CA GLN A 182 4.73 -5.64 -17.79
C GLN A 182 4.86 -7.16 -17.69
N LEU A 183 5.67 -7.66 -16.76
CA LEU A 183 5.88 -9.10 -16.57
C LEU A 183 4.83 -9.74 -15.65
N THR A 184 4.45 -9.06 -14.58
CA THR A 184 3.59 -9.64 -13.54
C THR A 184 2.10 -9.41 -13.75
N GLY A 185 1.74 -8.49 -14.65
CA GLY A 185 0.45 -7.84 -14.56
C GLY A 185 0.42 -6.74 -13.51
N TRP A 186 -0.58 -5.87 -13.62
CA TRP A 186 -1.05 -5.05 -12.51
C TRP A 186 -2.24 -5.79 -11.91
N ILE A 187 -2.22 -6.08 -10.59
CA ILE A 187 -3.28 -6.69 -9.75
C ILE A 187 -4.14 -7.77 -10.46
N TRP A 188 -4.15 -8.99 -9.92
CA TRP A 188 -5.00 -10.09 -10.42
C TRP A 188 -6.50 -9.73 -10.61
N SER A 189 -7.00 -8.71 -9.93
CA SER A 189 -8.38 -8.19 -10.01
C SER A 189 -8.63 -7.09 -11.05
N GLN A 190 -7.68 -6.72 -11.91
CA GLN A 190 -7.92 -5.62 -12.87
C GLN A 190 -8.99 -5.91 -13.93
N PRO A 191 -9.03 -7.10 -14.56
CA PRO A 191 -10.08 -7.41 -15.53
C PRO A 191 -11.47 -7.56 -14.88
N SER A 192 -11.52 -8.07 -13.65
CA SER A 192 -12.77 -8.22 -12.88
C SER A 192 -13.24 -6.90 -12.26
N GLY A 193 -12.31 -6.01 -11.93
CA GLY A 193 -12.59 -4.73 -11.28
C GLY A 193 -12.87 -3.55 -12.21
N GLN A 194 -12.86 -3.77 -13.54
CA GLN A 194 -13.10 -2.73 -14.54
C GLN A 194 -14.59 -2.40 -14.66
N VAL A 195 -15.16 -1.85 -13.58
CA VAL A 195 -16.54 -1.36 -13.60
C VAL A 195 -16.57 0.10 -13.18
N GLU A 196 -17.09 0.93 -14.08
CA GLU A 196 -17.38 2.35 -13.87
C GLU A 196 -18.90 2.50 -13.78
N LEU A 197 -19.39 3.39 -12.92
CA LEU A 197 -20.81 3.72 -12.90
C LEU A 197 -21.22 4.33 -14.25
N ALA A 198 -22.21 3.74 -14.91
CA ALA A 198 -22.68 4.15 -16.22
C ALA A 198 -23.20 5.60 -16.17
N GLY A 199 -22.91 6.36 -17.23
CA GLY A 199 -23.31 7.76 -17.33
C GLY A 199 -22.60 8.70 -16.35
N LEU A 200 -21.63 8.24 -15.52
CA LEU A 200 -20.90 9.13 -14.61
C LEU A 200 -20.22 10.28 -15.36
N ARG A 201 -19.66 9.99 -16.54
CA ARG A 201 -19.03 10.99 -17.42
C ARG A 201 -20.03 11.94 -18.10
N GLU A 202 -21.29 11.54 -18.20
CA GLU A 202 -22.38 12.31 -18.84
C GLU A 202 -23.13 13.17 -17.81
N LEU A 203 -23.38 12.61 -16.61
CA LEU A 203 -23.94 13.30 -15.44
C LEU A 203 -23.07 14.47 -14.99
N ASP A 204 -21.77 14.36 -15.19
CA ASP A 204 -20.81 15.42 -14.93
C ASP A 204 -20.78 16.46 -16.05
N GLY A 205 -21.70 16.54 -17.02
CA GLY A 205 -21.61 17.48 -18.16
C GLY A 205 -21.25 18.95 -17.83
N ALA A 206 -21.56 19.45 -16.63
CA ALA A 206 -21.09 20.75 -16.12
C ALA A 206 -19.71 20.70 -15.41
N GLU A 207 -19.34 19.60 -14.76
CA GLU A 207 -18.03 19.39 -14.09
C GLU A 207 -16.94 18.81 -15.04
N ALA A 208 -17.31 17.89 -15.94
CA ALA A 208 -16.51 17.39 -17.05
C ALA A 208 -16.13 18.52 -18.04
N ALA A 209 -17.03 19.48 -18.30
CA ALA A 209 -16.71 20.70 -19.05
C ALA A 209 -15.69 21.61 -18.34
N SER A 210 -15.56 21.49 -17.00
CA SER A 210 -14.52 22.15 -16.21
C SER A 210 -13.22 21.34 -16.07
N GLY A 211 -13.10 20.19 -16.75
CA GLY A 211 -11.92 19.32 -16.70
C GLY A 211 -11.78 18.52 -15.41
N ARG A 212 -12.86 18.32 -14.64
CA ARG A 212 -12.83 17.69 -13.31
C ARG A 212 -13.00 16.17 -13.28
N LEU A 213 -13.17 15.49 -14.41
CA LEU A 213 -13.00 14.03 -14.41
C LEU A 213 -11.55 13.73 -13.97
N PRO A 214 -11.35 13.06 -12.83
CA PRO A 214 -10.14 13.23 -12.01
C PRO A 214 -8.87 12.71 -12.66
N HIS A 215 -8.99 11.83 -13.65
CA HIS A 215 -7.87 11.19 -14.34
C HIS A 215 -8.21 11.02 -15.82
N GLY A 216 -7.31 11.46 -16.71
CA GLY A 216 -7.47 11.30 -18.16
C GLY A 216 -7.19 9.88 -18.69
N VAL A 217 -6.84 8.95 -17.81
CA VAL A 217 -6.46 7.57 -18.13
C VAL A 217 -7.10 6.59 -17.15
N SER A 218 -7.54 5.44 -17.67
CA SER A 218 -8.16 4.38 -16.86
C SER A 218 -7.20 3.82 -15.81
N PRO A 219 -7.64 3.54 -14.57
CA PRO A 219 -6.86 2.78 -13.59
C PRO A 219 -6.74 1.31 -13.91
N TRP A 220 -7.50 0.82 -14.88
CA TRP A 220 -7.46 -0.57 -15.33
C TRP A 220 -6.80 -0.66 -16.70
N TRP A 221 -5.82 -1.54 -16.82
CA TRP A 221 -5.14 -1.83 -18.06
C TRP A 221 -4.67 -3.27 -18.11
N ARG A 222 -4.45 -3.76 -19.33
CA ARG A 222 -3.78 -5.03 -19.58
C ARG A 222 -2.30 -4.75 -19.81
N PRO A 223 -1.37 -5.62 -19.37
CA PRO A 223 0.06 -5.42 -19.61
C PRO A 223 0.38 -5.16 -21.08
N GLU A 224 -0.24 -5.96 -21.97
CA GLU A 224 -0.05 -5.93 -23.42
C GLU A 224 -0.43 -4.58 -24.05
N ASP A 225 -1.44 -3.92 -23.48
CA ASP A 225 -1.99 -2.66 -24.02
C ASP A 225 -1.50 -1.42 -23.24
N SER A 226 -0.74 -1.62 -22.17
CA SER A 226 -0.43 -0.54 -21.24
C SER A 226 0.72 0.34 -21.69
N ARG A 227 0.51 1.64 -21.57
CA ARG A 227 1.53 2.65 -21.81
C ARG A 227 2.27 2.98 -20.51
N PRO A 228 3.59 3.26 -20.56
CA PRO A 228 4.34 3.66 -19.37
C PRO A 228 3.70 4.82 -18.62
N GLU A 229 3.15 5.80 -19.33
CA GLU A 229 2.55 7.00 -18.75
C GLU A 229 1.34 6.66 -17.89
N GLN A 230 0.47 5.76 -18.37
CA GLN A 230 -0.70 5.30 -17.62
C GLN A 230 -0.29 4.55 -16.35
N ALA A 231 0.62 3.59 -16.48
CA ALA A 231 1.09 2.80 -15.34
C ALA A 231 1.78 3.66 -14.28
N LEU A 232 2.65 4.58 -14.71
CA LEU A 232 3.37 5.48 -13.81
C LEU A 232 2.46 6.55 -13.19
N HIS A 233 1.44 7.02 -13.90
CA HIS A 233 0.41 7.91 -13.36
C HIS A 233 -0.27 7.28 -12.14
N TRP A 234 -0.75 6.04 -12.29
CA TRP A 234 -1.41 5.34 -11.19
C TRP A 234 -0.44 4.90 -10.09
N TYR A 235 0.79 4.54 -10.45
CA TYR A 235 1.84 4.20 -9.48
C TYR A 235 2.20 5.40 -8.58
N ALA A 236 2.10 6.63 -9.07
CA ALA A 236 2.36 7.85 -8.28
C ALA A 236 1.40 7.99 -7.07
N TYR A 237 0.23 7.35 -7.11
CA TYR A 237 -0.70 7.31 -5.98
C TYR A 237 -0.39 6.19 -4.97
N SER A 238 0.53 5.27 -5.29
CA SER A 238 0.93 4.23 -4.36
C SER A 238 1.70 4.79 -3.17
N ASP A 239 1.58 4.12 -2.03
CA ASP A 239 2.37 4.47 -0.85
C ASP A 239 3.86 4.12 -1.02
N PHE A 240 4.23 3.39 -2.07
CA PHE A 240 5.62 3.22 -2.48
C PHE A 240 6.27 4.54 -2.88
N GLU A 241 5.56 5.39 -3.63
CA GLU A 241 6.05 6.72 -4.04
C GLU A 241 5.91 7.75 -2.92
N ARG A 242 4.85 7.63 -2.12
CA ARG A 242 4.43 8.68 -1.19
C ARG A 242 5.04 8.56 0.20
N LEU A 243 5.36 7.35 0.66
CA LEU A 243 5.93 7.19 2.00
C LEU A 243 7.40 7.61 2.04
N PRO A 244 7.81 8.39 3.04
CA PRO A 244 9.18 8.89 3.11
C PRO A 244 10.15 7.80 3.57
N HIS A 245 11.44 8.08 3.40
CA HIS A 245 12.55 7.28 3.91
C HIS A 245 12.69 5.88 3.30
N LEU A 246 12.08 5.67 2.14
CA LEU A 246 12.32 4.53 1.28
C LEU A 246 13.63 4.75 0.51
N LEU A 247 14.35 3.67 0.23
CA LEU A 247 15.58 3.70 -0.57
C LEU A 247 15.25 3.21 -1.98
N ARG A 248 15.85 3.83 -3.00
CA ARG A 248 15.57 3.53 -4.41
C ARG A 248 16.81 3.01 -5.12
N PHE A 249 16.59 2.12 -6.07
CA PHE A 249 17.65 1.57 -6.91
C PHE A 249 17.17 1.40 -8.36
N SER A 250 18.05 1.69 -9.32
CA SER A 250 17.82 1.56 -10.76
C SER A 250 18.34 0.24 -11.34
N GLY A 251 19.14 -0.51 -10.55
CA GLY A 251 19.77 -1.74 -11.00
C GLY A 251 20.35 -2.56 -9.84
N ILE A 252 20.64 -3.84 -10.10
CA ILE A 252 21.17 -4.78 -9.09
C ILE A 252 22.50 -4.29 -8.53
N ALA A 253 23.45 -3.90 -9.38
CA ALA A 253 24.74 -3.41 -8.93
C ALA A 253 24.60 -2.18 -7.99
N GLN A 254 23.66 -1.29 -8.28
CA GLN A 254 23.38 -0.15 -7.41
C GLN A 254 22.75 -0.59 -6.09
N LEU A 255 21.77 -1.51 -6.11
CA LEU A 255 21.17 -2.09 -4.91
C LEU A 255 22.23 -2.72 -4.02
N LEU A 256 23.06 -3.61 -4.57
CA LEU A 256 24.15 -4.28 -3.85
C LEU A 256 25.12 -3.28 -3.20
N ARG A 257 25.57 -2.27 -3.94
CA ARG A 257 26.42 -1.18 -3.39
C ARG A 257 25.71 -0.39 -2.28
N GLN A 258 24.42 -0.08 -2.42
CA GLN A 258 23.67 0.64 -1.41
C GLN A 258 23.43 -0.19 -0.14
N LEU A 259 23.25 -1.51 -0.27
CA LEU A 259 23.09 -2.41 0.87
C LEU A 259 24.32 -2.39 1.78
N LEU A 260 25.51 -2.17 1.25
CA LEU A 260 26.75 -2.02 2.02
C LEU A 260 26.80 -0.71 2.83
N ARG A 261 26.04 0.33 2.44
CA ARG A 261 26.07 1.68 3.06
C ARG A 261 25.27 1.75 4.37
N GLY A 262 25.82 1.20 5.45
CA GLY A 262 25.14 1.10 6.75
C GLY A 262 24.57 2.42 7.32
N ALA A 263 25.23 3.56 7.09
CA ALA A 263 24.76 4.86 7.55
C ALA A 263 23.43 5.29 6.90
N ALA A 264 23.27 5.06 5.60
CA ALA A 264 22.03 5.36 4.88
C ALA A 264 20.87 4.49 5.40
N LEU A 265 21.13 3.19 5.64
CA LEU A 265 20.16 2.25 6.21
C LEU A 265 19.71 2.68 7.61
N ARG A 266 20.61 3.17 8.46
CA ARG A 266 20.26 3.73 9.79
C ARG A 266 19.29 4.90 9.66
N ARG A 267 19.64 5.84 8.78
CA ARG A 267 18.87 7.07 8.59
C ARG A 267 17.46 6.77 8.07
N ALA A 268 17.35 5.91 7.06
CA ALA A 268 16.07 5.45 6.51
C ALA A 268 15.16 4.88 7.62
N ARG A 269 15.65 3.90 8.38
CA ARG A 269 14.87 3.25 9.45
C ARG A 269 14.46 4.20 10.58
N ARG A 270 15.35 5.10 11.01
CA ARG A 270 15.00 6.13 12.01
C ARG A 270 13.88 7.04 11.49
N GLY A 271 13.97 7.44 10.23
CA GLY A 271 12.94 8.21 9.55
C GLY A 271 11.60 7.47 9.50
N MET A 272 11.60 6.22 9.03
CA MET A 272 10.41 5.35 9.00
C MET A 272 9.77 5.24 10.38
N ARG A 273 10.55 4.98 11.44
CA ARG A 273 10.05 4.93 12.83
C ARG A 273 9.38 6.24 13.24
N SER A 274 10.05 7.36 12.98
CA SER A 274 9.55 8.71 13.31
C SER A 274 8.24 9.01 12.59
N HIS A 275 8.19 8.74 11.28
CA HIS A 275 7.00 8.90 10.47
C HIS A 275 5.86 7.98 10.93
N ASN A 276 6.13 6.70 11.21
CA ASN A 276 5.13 5.74 11.69
C ASN A 276 4.48 6.17 12.99
N ARG A 277 5.26 6.70 13.95
CA ARG A 277 4.70 7.22 15.21
C ARG A 277 3.74 8.39 14.99
N ARG A 278 4.11 9.36 14.13
CA ARG A 278 3.23 10.50 13.81
C ARG A 278 1.96 10.03 13.12
N ALA A 279 2.13 9.23 12.07
CA ALA A 279 1.03 8.70 11.29
C ALA A 279 0.09 7.83 12.15
N MET A 280 0.61 7.10 13.15
CA MET A 280 -0.19 6.31 14.08
C MET A 280 -1.11 7.19 14.93
N ARG A 281 -0.61 8.30 15.46
CA ARG A 281 -1.43 9.27 16.21
C ARG A 281 -2.54 9.85 15.35
N THR A 282 -2.24 10.24 14.11
CA THR A 282 -3.23 10.74 13.16
C THR A 282 -4.31 9.69 12.86
N GLY A 283 -3.91 8.44 12.59
CA GLY A 283 -4.85 7.35 12.34
C GLY A 283 -5.76 7.06 13.53
N LEU A 284 -5.21 6.99 14.74
CA LEU A 284 -6.01 6.82 15.97
C LEU A 284 -6.97 7.99 16.21
N GLY A 285 -6.52 9.22 15.94
CA GLY A 285 -7.36 10.41 16.04
C GLY A 285 -8.55 10.33 15.09
N TRP A 286 -8.32 9.91 13.85
CA TRP A 286 -9.37 9.66 12.87
C TRP A 286 -10.40 8.66 13.40
N TYR A 287 -9.97 7.43 13.77
CA TYR A 287 -10.89 6.40 14.28
C TYR A 287 -11.69 6.89 15.49
N ARG A 288 -11.05 7.59 16.44
CA ARG A 288 -11.75 8.14 17.61
C ARG A 288 -12.83 9.14 17.21
N SER A 289 -12.50 10.10 16.34
CA SER A 289 -13.46 11.11 15.89
C SER A 289 -14.62 10.51 15.10
N THR A 290 -14.32 9.55 14.22
CA THR A 290 -15.29 8.84 13.38
C THR A 290 -16.28 8.04 14.21
N VAL A 291 -15.79 7.27 15.20
CA VAL A 291 -16.64 6.50 16.10
C VAL A 291 -17.49 7.42 16.97
N ALA A 292 -16.92 8.49 17.53
CA ALA A 292 -17.67 9.45 18.34
C ALA A 292 -18.80 10.11 17.54
N SER A 293 -18.54 10.51 16.29
CA SER A 293 -19.55 11.08 15.39
C SER A 293 -20.68 10.09 15.07
N LEU A 294 -20.35 8.83 14.79
CA LEU A 294 -21.35 7.79 14.50
C LEU A 294 -22.22 7.46 15.72
N LEU A 295 -21.65 7.44 16.92
CA LEU A 295 -22.40 7.21 18.16
C LEU A 295 -23.29 8.41 18.53
N ALA A 296 -22.81 9.64 18.34
CA ALA A 296 -23.60 10.84 18.55
C ALA A 296 -24.82 10.87 17.62
N GLY A 297 -24.63 10.57 16.33
CA GLY A 297 -25.73 10.51 15.35
C GLY A 297 -26.69 9.34 15.53
N ALA A 298 -26.30 8.32 16.30
CA ALA A 298 -27.16 7.17 16.62
C ALA A 298 -28.02 7.38 17.89
N SER A 299 -27.80 8.48 18.63
CA SER A 299 -28.60 8.78 19.81
C SER A 299 -30.04 9.12 19.37
N PRO A 300 -31.07 8.47 19.94
CA PRO A 300 -32.48 8.61 19.51
C PRO A 300 -33.12 9.98 19.82
N SER A 301 -32.31 11.01 20.02
CA SER A 301 -32.73 12.33 20.46
C SER A 301 -32.95 13.24 19.26
N SER A 302 -34.21 13.65 19.07
CA SER A 302 -34.70 14.69 18.16
C SER A 302 -34.83 14.33 16.68
N SER A 303 -36.05 13.94 16.31
CA SER A 303 -36.63 13.88 14.97
C SER A 303 -36.74 15.27 14.31
N VAL A 304 -35.65 16.03 14.24
CA VAL A 304 -35.62 17.35 13.62
C VAL A 304 -34.81 17.28 12.33
N ALA A 305 -35.56 17.24 11.23
CA ALA A 305 -35.21 17.62 9.87
C ALA A 305 -33.71 17.73 9.53
N CYS A 306 -33.08 16.61 9.17
CA CYS A 306 -31.94 16.67 8.25
C CYS A 306 -32.52 17.02 6.87
N GLY A 307 -32.57 18.32 6.57
CA GLY A 307 -32.92 18.82 5.25
C GLY A 307 -31.94 18.26 4.22
N MET A 308 -32.48 17.64 3.17
CA MET A 308 -31.71 17.26 1.98
C MET A 308 -31.20 18.54 1.32
N ALA A 309 -29.89 18.74 1.36
CA ALA A 309 -29.16 19.72 0.58
C ALA A 309 -28.24 18.99 -0.41
#